data_AF-A0AA90R1E7-F1
#
_entry.id   AF-A0AA90R1E7-F1
#
_cell.length_a   1.000
_cell.length_b   1.000
_cell.length_c   1.000
_cell.angle_alpha   90.00
_cell.angle_beta   90.00
_cell.angle_gamma   90.00
#
_symmetry.space_group_name_H-M   'P 1'
#
loop_
_entity.id
_entity.type
_entity.pdbx_description
1 polymer ?
#
loop_
_entity_poly.entity_id
_entity_poly.type
_entity_poly.pdbx_seq_one_letter_code
_entity_poly.pdbx_strand_id
1 'polypeptide(L)' 'MAANSEPKKIDINSTISLKGIVKAIFNDTIHVQIGGKIITLPKGDFLLDKSMN' A
#
# COMPACT_ATOMS: atom_id res chain seq x y z
N MET A 1 -16.50 -24.80 12.54
CA MET A 1 -17.27 -23.53 12.49
C MET A 1 -16.71 -22.71 11.33
N ALA A 2 -17.51 -22.49 10.28
CA ALA A 2 -17.08 -21.70 9.13
C ALA A 2 -17.08 -20.22 9.53
N ALA A 3 -15.92 -19.57 9.43
CA ALA A 3 -15.84 -18.13 9.56
C ALA A 3 -16.57 -17.52 8.35
N ASN A 4 -17.80 -17.08 8.57
CA ASN A 4 -18.53 -16.25 7.62
C ASN A 4 -17.79 -14.92 7.54
N SER A 5 -16.80 -14.82 6.67
CA SER A 5 -16.14 -13.56 6.36
C SER A 5 -17.11 -12.74 5.51
N GLU A 6 -17.99 -11.99 6.17
CA GLU A 6 -18.71 -10.92 5.51
C GLU A 6 -17.71 -10.11 4.68
N PRO A 7 -18.02 -9.81 3.41
CA PRO A 7 -17.13 -9.01 2.59
C PRO A 7 -16.98 -7.66 3.28
N LYS A 8 -15.76 -7.33 3.71
CA LYS A 8 -15.44 -6.00 4.25
C LYS A 8 -15.84 -4.98 3.18
N LYS A 9 -16.96 -4.29 3.40
CA LYS A 9 -17.41 -3.23 2.50
C LYS A 9 -16.32 -2.16 2.50
N ILE A 10 -15.78 -1.90 1.31
CA ILE A 10 -14.88 -0.77 1.07
C ILE A 10 -15.77 0.36 0.61
N ASP A 11 -15.90 1.38 1.45
CA ASP A 11 -16.70 2.57 1.16
C ASP A 11 -15.82 3.67 0.56
N ILE A 12 -16.45 4.59 -0.21
CA ILE A 12 -15.75 5.75 -0.76
C ILE A 12 -15.18 6.59 0.40
N ASN A 13 -13.92 7.03 0.27
CA ASN A 13 -13.15 7.75 1.29
C ASN A 13 -12.81 6.94 2.56
N SER A 14 -13.05 5.63 2.59
CA SER A 14 -12.54 4.79 3.66
C SER A 14 -11.02 4.60 3.54
N THR A 15 -10.33 4.59 4.69
CA THR A 15 -8.90 4.25 4.75
C THR A 15 -8.76 2.74 4.87
N ILE A 16 -7.91 2.14 4.02
CA ILE A 16 -7.58 0.72 4.06
C ILE A 16 -6.06 0.54 4.10
N SER A 17 -5.62 -0.54 4.75
CA SER A 17 -4.21 -0.95 4.75
C SER A 17 -4.04 -2.20 3.89
N LEU A 18 -3.11 -2.13 2.95
CA LEU A 18 -2.82 -3.22 2.01
C LEU A 18 -1.35 -3.63 2.13
N LYS A 19 -1.07 -4.93 1.96
CA LYS A 19 0.29 -5.42 1.85
C LYS A 19 0.77 -5.24 0.40
N GLY A 20 1.86 -4.50 0.22
CA GLY A 20 2.53 -4.31 -1.06
C GLY A 20 3.96 -4.82 -1.04
N ILE A 21 4.52 -5.12 -2.22
CA ILE A 21 5.92 -5.53 -2.40
C ILE A 21 6.61 -4.51 -3.29
N VAL A 22 7.69 -3.91 -2.82
CA VAL A 22 8.52 -3.02 -3.65
C VAL A 22 9.21 -3.84 -4.74
N LYS A 23 8.97 -3.50 -6.01
CA LYS A 23 9.56 -4.18 -7.17
C LYS A 23 10.68 -3.38 -7.82
N ALA A 24 10.60 -2.06 -7.77
CA ALA A 24 11.64 -1.16 -8.26
C ALA A 24 11.66 0.15 -7.47
N ILE A 25 12.83 0.75 -7.39
CA ILE A 25 13.04 2.07 -6.80
C ILE A 25 13.81 2.90 -7.84
N PHE A 26 13.24 4.03 -8.21
CA PHE A 26 13.87 5.03 -9.07
C PHE A 26 14.20 6.28 -8.23
N ASN A 27 14.75 7.31 -8.87
CA ASN A 27 15.19 8.51 -8.16
C ASN A 27 14.04 9.20 -7.42
N ASP A 28 12.88 9.32 -8.06
CA ASP A 28 11.71 10.09 -7.62
C ASP A 28 10.51 9.22 -7.24
N THR A 29 10.50 7.94 -7.61
CA THR A 29 9.34 7.05 -7.51
C THR A 29 9.70 5.65 -7.00
N ILE A 30 8.73 5.01 -6.37
CA ILE A 30 8.78 3.62 -5.93
C ILE A 30 7.64 2.87 -6.63
N HIS A 31 7.95 1.71 -7.18
CA HIS A 31 6.97 0.84 -7.82
C HIS A 31 6.61 -0.29 -6.86
N VAL A 32 5.36 -0.29 -6.39
CA VAL A 32 4.84 -1.25 -5.40
C VAL A 32 3.82 -2.15 -6.06
N GLN A 33 4.04 -3.47 -6.03
CA GLN A 33 3.06 -4.45 -6.45
C GLN A 33 2.04 -4.68 -5.34
N ILE A 34 0.75 -4.49 -5.65
CA ILE A 34 -0.38 -4.82 -4.77
C ILE A 34 -1.31 -5.74 -5.56
N GLY A 35 -1.45 -6.99 -5.11
CA GLY A 35 -2.14 -8.03 -5.87
C GLY A 35 -1.49 -8.23 -7.25
N GLY A 36 -2.28 -8.15 -8.32
CA GLY A 36 -1.83 -8.31 -9.71
C GLY A 36 -1.40 -7.02 -10.43
N LYS A 37 -1.35 -5.87 -9.74
CA LYS A 37 -1.04 -4.57 -10.34
C LYS A 37 0.21 -3.95 -9.72
N ILE A 38 0.94 -3.16 -10.51
CA ILE A 38 2.04 -2.30 -10.04
C ILE A 38 1.50 -0.87 -9.94
N ILE A 39 1.66 -0.26 -8.77
CA ILE A 39 1.30 1.13 -8.50
C ILE A 39 2.60 1.91 -8.29
N THR A 40 2.72 3.03 -9.00
CA THR A 40 3.85 3.96 -8.84
C THR A 40 3.48 5.02 -7.82
N LEU A 41 4.32 5.19 -6.81
CA LEU A 41 4.10 6.14 -5.72
C LEU A 41 5.35 7.05 -5.61
N PRO A 42 5.19 8.36 -5.36
CA PRO A 42 6.32 9.26 -5.15
C PRO A 42 7.18 8.79 -3.97
N LYS A 43 8.50 8.78 -4.17
CA LYS A 43 9.46 8.35 -3.15
C LYS A 43 9.40 9.23 -1.90
N GLY A 44 9.09 10.51 -2.06
CA GLY A 44 8.97 11.48 -0.95
C GLY A 44 7.94 11.07 0.10
N ASP A 45 6.87 10.39 -0.31
CA ASP A 45 5.76 10.01 0.58
C ASP A 45 6.15 8.89 1.57
N PHE A 46 7.24 8.15 1.30
CA PHE A 46 7.71 7.03 2.15
C PHE A 46 8.95 7.35 2.97
N LEU A 47 9.60 8.49 2.73
CA LEU A 47 10.84 8.87 3.41
C LEU A 47 10.59 9.61 4.75
N LEU A 48 9.33 9.81 5.14
CA LEU A 48 8.94 10.54 6.35
C LEU A 48 9.08 9.74 7.67
N ASP A 49 9.46 8.46 7.62
CA ASP A 49 9.57 7.59 8.80
C ASP A 49 10.99 7.54 9.42
N LYS A 50 11.87 8.50 9.10
CA LYS A 50 13.26 8.52 9.61
C LYS A 50 13.56 9.58 10.69
N SER A 51 12.54 10.10 11.38
CA SER A 51 12.76 11.07 12.46
C SER A 51 11.77 10.91 13.62
N MET A 52 11.68 9.72 14.21
CA MET A 52 11.22 9.54 15.59
C MET A 52 12.08 8.47 16.27
N ASN A 53 13.34 8.79 16.54
CA ASN A 53 14.13 8.09 17.55
C ASN A 53 15.19 9.02 18.13
#